data_AF-A0A075WQQ1-F1
#
_entry.id   AF-A0A075WQQ1-F1
#
_cell.length_a   1.000
_cell.length_b   1.000
_cell.length_c   1.000
_cell.angle_alpha   90.00
_cell.angle_beta   90.00
_cell.angle_gamma   90.00
#
_symmetry.space_group_name_H-M   'P 1'
#
loop_
_entity.id
_entity.type
_entity.pdbx_description
1 polymer ?
#
loop_
_entity_poly.entity_id
_entity_poly.type
_entity_poly.pdbx_seq_one_letter_code
_entity_poly.pdbx_strand_id
1 'polypeptide(L)'
;MLKKETIKNIESQLDKDIDKEVELIKSELFYFLDKDLDMFFLKEFVKHYPRKLLRERSEVLLDTVLNYLMKEILEQIRTKSSDVQYAFSKENLREKIKEWALAKENRYNPSLLKLKEEETIVEKTITVAPGIVVSAGGLIAIASAPETLVLKAIPAVSTLAGPIYIFKKIKEKNKRLKKIWKKEINSYLERAKKELKIWLIKVIEKFEKELTDFCRKLGL
;
A
#
# COMPACT_ATOMS: atom_id res chain seq x y z
N MET A 1 17.49 2.19 31.14
CA MET A 1 17.55 2.71 29.75
C MET A 1 17.99 1.60 28.82
N LEU A 2 17.47 1.55 27.58
CA LEU A 2 17.97 0.62 26.57
C LEU A 2 19.40 0.99 26.19
N LYS A 3 20.24 -0.02 25.98
CA LYS A 3 21.60 0.22 25.47
C LYS A 3 21.50 0.66 24.01
N LYS A 4 22.34 1.61 23.60
CA LYS A 4 22.40 2.09 22.20
C LYS A 4 22.61 0.95 21.20
N GLU A 5 23.39 -0.07 21.58
CA GLU A 5 23.62 -1.26 20.76
C GLU A 5 22.36 -2.09 20.56
N THR A 6 21.55 -2.27 21.62
CA THR A 6 20.25 -2.95 21.54
C THR A 6 19.32 -2.25 20.57
N ILE A 7 19.23 -0.91 20.64
CA ILE A 7 18.38 -0.12 19.74
C ILE A 7 18.83 -0.31 18.28
N LYS A 8 20.13 -0.21 18.01
CA LYS A 8 20.67 -0.45 16.66
C LYS A 8 20.35 -1.86 16.14
N ASN A 9 20.40 -2.87 17.01
CA ASN A 9 20.04 -4.24 16.65
C ASN A 9 18.55 -4.36 16.32
N ILE A 10 17.67 -3.73 17.13
CA ILE A 10 16.23 -3.66 16.86
C ILE A 10 15.97 -2.95 15.53
N GLU A 11 16.59 -1.80 15.29
CA GLU A 11 16.45 -1.05 14.02
C GLU A 11 16.90 -1.90 12.82
N SER A 12 17.98 -2.67 12.94
CA SER A 12 18.45 -3.56 11.88
C SER A 12 17.49 -4.73 11.62
N GLN A 13 16.90 -5.32 12.67
CA GLN A 13 15.87 -6.35 12.52
C GLN A 13 14.61 -5.76 11.87
N LEU A 14 14.21 -4.57 12.31
CA LEU A 14 13.06 -3.85 11.79
C LEU A 14 13.21 -3.52 10.30
N ASP A 15 14.40 -3.11 9.84
CA ASP A 15 14.67 -2.91 8.42
C ASP A 15 14.38 -4.18 7.60
N LYS A 16 14.78 -5.35 8.09
CA LYS A 16 14.49 -6.63 7.42
C LYS A 16 13.00 -6.96 7.42
N ASP A 17 12.30 -6.65 8.50
CA ASP A 17 10.87 -6.93 8.61
C ASP A 17 10.04 -5.98 7.74
N ILE A 18 10.43 -4.69 7.65
CA ILE A 18 9.87 -3.74 6.69
C ILE A 18 10.07 -4.25 5.26
N ASP A 19 11.26 -4.74 4.93
CA ASP A 19 11.57 -5.23 3.58
C ASP A 19 10.69 -6.42 3.19
N LYS A 20 10.50 -7.36 4.12
CA LYS A 20 9.61 -8.51 3.90
C LYS A 20 8.17 -8.05 3.68
N GLU A 21 7.62 -7.21 4.55
CA GLU A 21 6.23 -6.76 4.45
C GLU A 21 5.99 -5.96 3.17
N VAL A 22 6.91 -5.08 2.78
CA VAL A 22 6.80 -4.31 1.53
C VAL A 22 6.90 -5.22 0.30
N GLU A 23 7.76 -6.24 0.32
CA GLU A 23 7.84 -7.20 -0.79
C GLU A 23 6.59 -8.08 -0.87
N LEU A 24 5.97 -8.45 0.26
CA LEU A 24 4.67 -9.12 0.26
C LEU A 24 3.59 -8.25 -0.41
N ILE A 25 3.49 -6.97 -0.03
CA ILE A 25 2.57 -6.02 -0.68
C ILE A 25 2.84 -5.95 -2.18
N LYS A 26 4.10 -5.83 -2.59
CA LYS A 26 4.48 -5.78 -4.01
C LYS A 26 4.07 -7.03 -4.76
N SER A 27 4.34 -8.21 -4.18
CA SER A 27 4.01 -9.50 -4.78
C SER A 27 2.50 -9.65 -5.00
N GLU A 28 1.70 -9.21 -4.04
CA GLU A 28 0.24 -9.23 -4.11
C GLU A 28 -0.29 -8.27 -5.18
N LEU A 29 0.20 -7.02 -5.19
CA LEU A 29 -0.17 -6.04 -6.21
C LEU A 29 0.18 -6.54 -7.62
N PHE A 30 1.34 -7.17 -7.78
CA PHE A 30 1.79 -7.68 -9.08
C PHE A 30 0.98 -8.90 -9.52
N TYR A 31 0.60 -9.77 -8.58
CA TYR A 31 -0.29 -10.89 -8.85
C TYR A 31 -1.60 -10.41 -9.49
N PHE A 32 -2.28 -9.43 -8.89
CA PHE A 32 -3.53 -8.88 -9.45
C PHE A 32 -3.32 -8.19 -10.79
N LEU A 33 -2.23 -7.43 -10.95
CA LEU A 33 -1.91 -6.78 -12.22
C LEU A 33 -1.68 -7.76 -13.37
N ASP A 34 -1.10 -8.93 -13.11
CA ASP A 34 -0.81 -9.92 -14.14
C ASP A 34 -2.04 -10.73 -14.56
N LYS A 35 -3.15 -10.68 -13.81
CA LYS A 35 -4.42 -11.28 -14.20
C LYS A 35 -5.07 -10.53 -15.36
N ASP A 36 -5.84 -11.25 -16.18
CA ASP A 36 -6.61 -10.65 -17.28
C ASP A 36 -7.91 -10.03 -16.74
N LEU A 37 -7.74 -8.99 -15.92
CA LEU A 37 -8.82 -8.21 -15.30
C LEU A 37 -9.07 -6.93 -16.09
N ASP A 38 -10.27 -6.38 -15.90
CA ASP A 38 -10.67 -5.11 -16.47
C ASP A 38 -9.69 -3.98 -16.09
N MET A 39 -9.34 -3.14 -17.07
CA MET A 39 -8.32 -2.10 -16.89
C MET A 39 -8.80 -0.95 -16.02
N PHE A 40 -10.11 -0.66 -15.99
CA PHE A 40 -10.67 0.34 -15.08
C PHE A 40 -10.61 -0.16 -13.64
N PHE A 41 -11.01 -1.42 -13.40
CA PHE A 41 -10.83 -2.08 -12.10
C PHE A 41 -9.37 -2.05 -11.65
N LEU A 42 -8.44 -2.44 -12.51
CA LEU A 42 -7.01 -2.44 -12.17
C LEU A 42 -6.47 -1.04 -11.87
N LYS A 43 -6.95 -0.01 -12.56
CA LYS A 43 -6.57 1.38 -12.29
C LYS A 43 -6.97 1.81 -10.87
N GLU A 44 -8.24 1.57 -10.50
CA GLU A 44 -8.75 1.91 -9.17
C GLU A 44 -8.09 1.07 -8.06
N PHE A 45 -7.88 -0.22 -8.34
CA PHE A 45 -7.12 -1.12 -7.49
C PHE A 45 -5.71 -0.56 -7.20
N VAL A 46 -4.94 -0.19 -8.23
CA VAL A 46 -3.58 0.34 -8.04
C VAL A 46 -3.58 1.68 -7.29
N LYS A 47 -4.58 2.54 -7.49
CA LYS A 47 -4.66 3.84 -6.81
C LYS A 47 -4.91 3.70 -5.30
N HIS A 48 -5.80 2.79 -4.91
CA HIS A 48 -6.33 2.74 -3.55
C HIS A 48 -5.81 1.59 -2.69
N TYR A 49 -5.60 0.42 -3.30
CA TYR A 49 -5.28 -0.79 -2.55
C TYR A 49 -3.90 -0.78 -1.88
N PRO A 50 -2.81 -0.27 -2.51
CA PRO A 50 -1.50 -0.21 -1.86
C PRO A 50 -1.53 0.54 -0.54
N ARG A 51 -2.29 1.65 -0.47
CA ARG A 51 -2.44 2.46 0.74
C ARG A 51 -3.10 1.66 1.87
N LYS A 52 -4.12 0.86 1.54
CA LYS A 52 -4.81 0.02 2.51
C LYS A 52 -3.85 -1.03 3.08
N LEU A 53 -3.17 -1.77 2.20
CA LEU A 53 -2.20 -2.79 2.62
C LEU A 53 -1.07 -2.20 3.47
N LEU A 54 -0.51 -1.06 3.07
CA LEU A 54 0.55 -0.38 3.83
C LEU A 54 0.10 0.00 5.25
N ARG A 55 -1.16 0.41 5.44
CA ARG A 55 -1.70 0.69 6.78
C ARG A 55 -1.79 -0.59 7.62
N GLU A 56 -2.39 -1.64 7.06
CA GLU A 56 -2.54 -2.93 7.75
C GLU A 56 -1.16 -3.50 8.14
N ARG A 57 -0.18 -3.46 7.23
CA ARG A 57 1.18 -3.93 7.52
C ARG A 57 1.93 -3.03 8.50
N SER A 58 1.65 -1.71 8.52
CA SER A 58 2.25 -0.82 9.51
C SER A 58 1.80 -1.12 10.94
N GLU A 59 0.57 -1.58 11.13
CA GLU A 59 0.07 -2.00 12.46
C GLU A 59 0.77 -3.28 12.93
N VAL A 60 0.99 -4.25 12.02
CA VAL A 60 1.78 -5.46 12.31
C VAL A 60 3.21 -5.11 12.70
N LEU A 61 3.85 -4.20 11.96
CA LEU A 61 5.21 -3.75 12.27
C LEU A 61 5.29 -2.94 13.58
N LEU A 62 4.25 -2.18 13.91
CA LEU A 62 4.10 -1.51 15.20
C LEU A 62 4.08 -2.54 16.34
N ASP A 63 3.22 -3.55 16.25
CA ASP A 63 3.17 -4.62 17.25
C ASP A 63 4.52 -5.34 17.35
N THR A 64 5.19 -5.57 16.23
CA THR A 64 6.51 -6.21 16.16
C THR A 64 7.57 -5.39 16.89
N VAL A 65 7.72 -4.10 16.58
CA VAL A 65 8.73 -3.24 17.22
C VAL A 65 8.46 -3.08 18.71
N LEU A 66 7.20 -2.95 19.12
CA LEU A 66 6.84 -2.89 20.53
C LEU A 66 7.18 -4.19 21.26
N ASN A 67 6.99 -5.35 20.61
CA ASN A 67 7.37 -6.63 21.18
C ASN A 67 8.89 -6.78 21.32
N TYR A 68 9.69 -6.32 20.34
CA TYR A 68 11.14 -6.28 20.46
C TYR A 68 11.59 -5.42 21.65
N LEU A 69 11.06 -4.19 21.76
CA LEU A 69 11.38 -3.27 22.86
C LEU A 69 10.96 -3.84 24.22
N MET A 70 9.74 -4.38 24.32
CA MET A 70 9.22 -4.95 25.56
C MET A 70 10.02 -6.16 26.00
N LYS A 71 10.48 -7.02 25.08
CA LYS A 71 11.31 -8.18 25.41
C LYS A 71 12.58 -7.75 26.15
N GLU A 72 13.31 -6.78 25.59
CA GLU A 72 14.56 -6.26 26.16
C GLU A 72 14.35 -5.62 27.53
N ILE A 73 13.23 -4.91 27.72
CA ILE A 73 12.92 -4.28 29.00
C ILE A 73 12.44 -5.29 30.04
N LEU A 74 11.61 -6.26 29.66
CA LEU A 74 11.13 -7.28 30.57
C LEU A 74 12.28 -8.13 31.11
N GLU A 75 13.31 -8.41 30.31
CA GLU A 75 14.52 -9.09 30.78
C GLU A 75 15.25 -8.28 31.86
N GLN A 76 15.34 -6.96 31.72
CA GLN A 76 15.94 -6.08 32.74
C GLN A 76 15.06 -5.97 33.99
N ILE A 77 13.76 -5.75 33.83
CA ILE A 77 12.81 -5.55 34.92
C ILE A 77 12.66 -6.81 35.78
N ARG A 78 12.72 -8.01 35.19
CA ARG A 78 12.66 -9.29 35.93
C ARG A 78 13.73 -9.45 37.00
N THR A 79 14.87 -8.75 36.86
CA THR A 79 15.97 -8.80 37.85
C THR A 79 15.82 -7.76 38.97
N LYS A 80 14.82 -6.87 38.89
CA LYS A 80 14.55 -5.83 39.88
C LYS A 80 13.59 -6.33 40.97
N SER A 81 13.41 -5.52 42.02
CA SER A 81 12.49 -5.85 43.12
C SER A 81 11.05 -6.04 42.64
N SER A 82 10.27 -6.83 43.38
CA SER A 82 8.86 -7.11 43.07
C SER A 82 8.03 -5.82 42.93
N ASP A 83 8.34 -4.79 43.71
CA ASP A 83 7.67 -3.48 43.61
C ASP A 83 7.89 -2.80 42.26
N VAL A 84 9.12 -2.85 41.73
CA VAL A 84 9.45 -2.31 40.41
C VAL A 84 8.78 -3.10 39.31
N GLN A 85 8.75 -4.44 39.43
CA GLN A 85 8.07 -5.30 38.46
C GLN A 85 6.57 -5.01 38.41
N TYR A 86 5.94 -4.88 39.58
CA TYR A 86 4.53 -4.54 39.70
C TYR A 86 4.21 -3.14 39.16
N ALA A 87 5.03 -2.14 39.50
CA ALA A 87 4.88 -0.78 39.00
C ALA A 87 5.02 -0.72 37.47
N PHE A 88 5.99 -1.45 36.90
CA PHE A 88 6.17 -1.54 35.44
C PHE A 88 4.97 -2.17 34.76
N SER A 89 4.43 -3.26 35.31
CA SER A 89 3.23 -3.90 34.78
C SER A 89 2.02 -2.96 34.79
N LYS A 90 1.91 -2.08 35.80
CA LYS A 90 0.85 -1.08 35.89
C LYS A 90 1.00 0.06 34.90
N GLU A 91 2.23 0.48 34.58
CA GLU A 91 2.46 1.57 33.61
C GLU A 91 1.97 1.20 32.21
N ASN A 92 1.93 -0.09 31.87
CA ASN A 92 1.41 -0.62 30.60
C ASN A 92 1.95 0.13 29.37
N LEU A 93 3.27 0.35 29.34
CA LEU A 93 3.96 1.14 28.32
C LEU A 93 3.63 0.68 26.89
N ARG A 94 3.53 -0.63 26.67
CA ARG A 94 3.20 -1.19 25.35
C ARG A 94 1.89 -0.61 24.82
N GLU A 95 0.83 -0.65 25.63
CA GLU A 95 -0.49 -0.20 25.20
C GLU A 95 -0.54 1.33 25.04
N LYS A 96 0.05 2.06 25.99
CA LYS A 96 0.14 3.52 25.95
C LYS A 96 0.81 4.03 24.67
N ILE A 97 1.91 3.38 24.25
CA ILE A 97 2.61 3.74 23.02
C ILE A 97 1.84 3.31 21.78
N LYS A 98 1.19 2.13 21.82
CA LYS A 98 0.33 1.65 20.73
C LYS A 98 -0.83 2.61 20.47
N GLU A 99 -1.55 3.00 21.51
CA GLU A 99 -2.64 3.98 21.42
C GLU A 99 -2.16 5.32 20.86
N TRP A 100 -1.01 5.82 21.35
CA TRP A 100 -0.39 7.04 20.83
C TRP A 100 -0.04 6.92 19.34
N ALA A 101 0.53 5.79 18.92
CA ALA A 101 0.96 5.55 17.55
C ALA A 101 -0.22 5.36 16.59
N LEU A 102 -1.38 4.91 17.07
CA LEU A 102 -2.60 4.74 16.27
C LEU A 102 -3.52 5.97 16.28
N ALA A 103 -3.25 6.95 17.15
CA ALA A 103 -3.97 8.23 17.17
C ALA A 103 -3.89 8.95 15.82
N LYS A 104 -4.93 9.73 15.48
CA LYS A 104 -5.12 10.33 14.15
C LYS A 104 -3.93 11.18 13.70
N GLU A 105 -3.26 11.84 14.63
CA GLU A 105 -2.16 12.78 14.42
C GLU A 105 -0.82 12.06 14.19
N ASN A 106 -0.63 10.88 14.80
CA ASN A 106 0.65 10.17 14.79
C ASN A 106 0.65 8.94 13.90
N ARG A 107 -0.53 8.42 13.54
CA ARG A 107 -0.65 7.19 12.74
C ARG A 107 0.03 7.31 11.40
N TYR A 108 0.64 6.21 10.97
CA TYR A 108 1.14 6.09 9.63
C TYR A 108 0.01 6.23 8.60
N ASN A 109 0.13 7.22 7.72
CA ASN A 109 -0.92 7.55 6.76
C ASN A 109 -0.32 7.77 5.37
N PRO A 110 -0.05 6.69 4.63
CA PRO A 110 0.57 6.79 3.32
C PRO A 110 -0.34 7.55 2.36
N SER A 111 0.29 8.32 1.46
CA SER A 111 -0.40 9.04 0.39
C SER A 111 -1.00 8.06 -0.63
N LEU A 112 -1.98 8.51 -1.41
CA LEU A 112 -2.49 7.72 -2.53
C LEU A 112 -1.45 7.63 -3.64
N LEU A 113 -1.40 6.49 -4.31
CA LEU A 113 -0.54 6.29 -5.47
C LEU A 113 -1.12 7.11 -6.64
N LYS A 114 -0.33 8.08 -7.11
CA LYS A 114 -0.64 8.88 -8.30
C LYS A 114 -0.06 8.20 -9.55
N LEU A 115 -0.94 7.79 -10.45
CA LEU A 115 -0.58 7.23 -11.76
C LEU A 115 -0.36 8.38 -12.74
N LYS A 116 0.74 8.38 -13.51
CA LYS A 116 1.04 9.50 -14.42
C LYS A 116 0.10 9.61 -15.63
N GLU A 117 -0.78 8.64 -15.86
CA GLU A 117 -1.67 8.59 -17.03
C GLU A 117 -3.06 9.19 -16.78
N GLU A 118 -3.13 10.32 -16.10
CA GLU A 118 -4.42 10.95 -15.81
C GLU A 118 -5.11 11.62 -17.01
N GLU A 119 -4.58 11.58 -18.24
CA GLU A 119 -5.19 12.39 -19.33
C GLU A 119 -5.53 11.73 -20.69
N THR A 120 -5.26 10.46 -21.01
CA THR A 120 -5.49 10.04 -22.43
C THR A 120 -5.88 8.59 -22.76
N ILE A 121 -6.06 7.68 -21.79
CA ILE A 121 -6.22 6.25 -22.14
C ILE A 121 -7.67 5.75 -22.21
N VAL A 122 -8.63 6.44 -21.61
CA VAL A 122 -10.04 6.00 -21.64
C VAL A 122 -10.79 6.50 -22.89
N GLU A 123 -10.36 7.59 -23.54
CA GLU A 123 -11.16 8.26 -24.60
C GLU A 123 -10.56 8.24 -26.02
N LYS A 124 -9.61 7.36 -26.34
CA LYS A 124 -9.20 7.21 -27.74
C LYS A 124 -10.06 6.16 -28.44
N THR A 125 -11.27 6.59 -28.80
CA THR A 125 -12.11 5.96 -29.82
C THR A 125 -11.25 5.58 -31.02
N ILE A 126 -11.28 4.31 -31.41
CA ILE A 126 -10.61 3.83 -32.62
C ILE A 126 -11.68 3.61 -33.68
N THR A 127 -11.67 4.43 -34.74
CA THR A 127 -12.52 4.26 -35.92
C THR A 127 -11.81 3.30 -36.88
N VAL A 128 -12.39 2.13 -37.14
CA VAL A 128 -11.76 1.08 -37.96
C VAL A 128 -12.42 0.95 -39.33
N ALA A 129 -13.63 1.49 -39.46
CA ALA A 129 -14.41 1.60 -40.70
C ALA A 129 -15.48 2.71 -40.52
N PRO A 130 -16.11 3.22 -41.59
CA PRO A 130 -17.27 4.11 -41.46
C PRO A 130 -18.36 3.43 -40.59
N GLY A 131 -18.69 4.01 -39.43
CA GLY A 131 -19.77 3.54 -38.55
C GLY A 131 -19.38 2.56 -37.43
N ILE A 132 -18.11 2.15 -37.28
CA ILE A 132 -17.69 1.26 -36.17
C ILE A 132 -16.78 2.02 -35.20
N VAL A 133 -17.28 2.23 -33.98
CA VAL A 133 -16.58 2.88 -32.87
C VAL A 133 -16.38 1.86 -31.75
N VAL A 134 -15.12 1.54 -31.46
CA VAL A 134 -14.78 0.67 -30.32
C VAL A 134 -14.34 1.55 -29.17
N SER A 135 -15.13 1.59 -28.09
CA SER A 135 -14.71 2.21 -26.84
C SER A 135 -13.88 1.19 -26.04
N ALA A 136 -12.99 1.68 -25.18
CA ALA A 136 -12.11 0.82 -24.38
C ALA A 136 -12.86 -0.09 -23.38
N GLY A 137 -14.19 0.02 -23.29
CA GLY A 137 -15.07 -0.82 -22.46
C GLY A 137 -16.12 -1.66 -23.22
N GLY A 138 -16.13 -1.67 -24.57
CA GLY A 138 -17.07 -2.47 -25.36
C GLY A 138 -17.20 -2.05 -26.83
N LEU A 139 -17.61 -2.99 -27.69
CA LEU A 139 -17.90 -2.72 -29.11
C LEU A 139 -19.26 -2.02 -29.24
N ILE A 140 -19.30 -0.81 -29.82
CA ILE A 140 -20.54 -0.11 -30.17
C ILE A 140 -20.59 0.07 -31.69
N ALA A 141 -21.54 -0.58 -32.36
CA ALA A 141 -21.83 -0.28 -33.77
C ALA A 141 -22.74 0.95 -33.84
N ILE A 142 -22.28 2.02 -34.50
CA ILE A 142 -23.10 3.21 -34.74
C ILE A 142 -23.47 3.18 -36.22
N ALA A 143 -24.66 2.66 -36.54
CA ALA A 143 -25.18 2.75 -37.90
C ALA A 143 -25.42 4.23 -38.23
N SER A 144 -24.67 4.77 -39.19
CA SER A 144 -24.91 6.11 -39.73
C SER A 144 -26.21 6.09 -40.54
N ALA A 145 -27.32 6.38 -39.86
CA ALA A 145 -28.60 6.69 -40.49
C ALA A 145 -28.77 8.23 -40.62
N PRO A 146 -29.48 8.74 -41.63
CA PRO A 146 -29.64 10.18 -41.85
C PRO A 146 -30.40 10.84 -40.69
N GLU A 147 -29.73 11.78 -40.02
CA GLU A 147 -30.12 12.85 -39.07
C GLU A 147 -31.40 12.80 -38.20
N THR A 148 -32.21 11.73 -38.12
CA THR A 148 -33.51 11.81 -37.42
C THR A 148 -33.87 10.65 -36.47
N LEU A 149 -32.97 9.71 -36.19
CA LEU A 149 -33.31 8.57 -35.32
C LEU A 149 -32.33 8.38 -34.16
N VAL A 150 -32.86 8.61 -32.96
CA VAL A 150 -32.33 8.29 -31.62
C VAL A 150 -31.39 7.09 -31.65
N LEU A 151 -30.14 7.29 -31.21
CA LEU A 151 -29.14 6.24 -31.01
C LEU A 151 -29.75 5.06 -30.23
N LYS A 152 -30.10 3.98 -30.95
CA LYS A 152 -30.29 2.67 -30.34
C LYS A 152 -29.01 1.89 -30.55
N ALA A 153 -28.24 1.71 -29.48
CA ALA A 153 -27.10 0.81 -29.47
C ALA A 153 -27.60 -0.62 -29.74
N ILE A 154 -27.33 -1.14 -30.93
CA ILE A 154 -27.63 -2.53 -31.28
C ILE A 154 -26.31 -3.31 -31.19
N PRO A 155 -26.23 -4.40 -30.41
CA PRO A 155 -25.07 -5.28 -30.42
C PRO A 155 -25.01 -5.98 -31.78
N ALA A 156 -24.06 -5.60 -32.63
CA ALA A 156 -23.86 -6.21 -33.94
C ALA A 156 -22.75 -7.27 -33.89
N VAL A 157 -23.10 -8.52 -34.19
CA VAL A 157 -22.14 -9.61 -34.45
C VAL A 157 -21.53 -9.36 -35.83
N SER A 158 -20.25 -9.01 -35.87
CA SER A 158 -19.53 -8.67 -37.12
C SER A 158 -18.29 -9.54 -37.34
N THR A 159 -18.01 -9.73 -38.62
CA THR A 159 -17.22 -10.77 -39.29
C THR A 159 -15.72 -10.83 -38.92
N LEU A 160 -15.15 -12.05 -38.93
CA LEU A 160 -14.06 -12.57 -38.07
C LEU A 160 -12.58 -12.20 -38.36
N ALA A 161 -12.22 -11.20 -39.18
CA ALA A 161 -10.79 -10.89 -39.44
C ALA A 161 -10.27 -9.58 -38.81
N GLY A 162 -11.02 -8.47 -38.92
CA GLY A 162 -10.72 -7.19 -38.27
C GLY A 162 -10.67 -7.22 -36.72
N PRO A 163 -11.54 -7.99 -36.03
CA PRO A 163 -11.54 -8.05 -34.57
C PRO A 163 -10.21 -8.54 -33.99
N ILE A 164 -9.57 -9.53 -34.61
CA ILE A 164 -8.33 -10.15 -34.08
C ILE A 164 -7.18 -9.13 -34.00
N TYR A 165 -7.00 -8.30 -35.02
CA TYR A 165 -5.96 -7.26 -35.03
C TYR A 165 -6.21 -6.18 -33.96
N ILE A 166 -7.46 -5.76 -33.79
CA ILE A 166 -7.87 -4.79 -32.76
C ILE A 166 -7.64 -5.38 -31.37
N PHE A 167 -8.08 -6.63 -31.12
CA PHE A 167 -7.86 -7.33 -29.87
C PHE A 167 -6.36 -7.46 -29.55
N LYS A 168 -5.52 -7.79 -30.54
CA LYS A 168 -4.06 -7.84 -30.37
C LYS A 168 -3.48 -6.48 -29.97
N LYS A 169 -3.87 -5.40 -30.66
CA LYS A 169 -3.40 -4.04 -30.36
C LYS A 169 -3.84 -3.54 -28.98
N ILE A 170 -5.08 -3.84 -28.58
CA ILE A 170 -5.60 -3.53 -27.23
C ILE A 170 -4.83 -4.32 -26.17
N LYS A 171 -4.60 -5.63 -26.38
CA LYS A 171 -3.84 -6.48 -25.47
C LYS A 171 -2.39 -6.00 -25.30
N GLU A 172 -1.74 -5.59 -26.39
CA GLU A 172 -0.40 -4.99 -26.35
C GLU A 172 -0.37 -3.66 -25.59
N LYS A 173 -1.37 -2.79 -25.79
CA LYS A 173 -1.51 -1.53 -25.05
C LYS A 173 -1.70 -1.78 -23.55
N ASN A 174 -2.60 -2.70 -23.17
CA ASN A 174 -2.84 -3.07 -21.78
C ASN A 174 -1.57 -3.65 -21.12
N LYS A 175 -0.81 -4.46 -21.85
CA LYS A 175 0.48 -5.00 -21.37
C LYS A 175 1.52 -3.89 -21.13
N ARG A 176 1.60 -2.89 -22.03
CA ARG A 176 2.49 -1.72 -21.85
C ARG A 176 2.08 -0.91 -20.64
N LEU A 177 0.78 -0.68 -20.48
CA LEU A 177 0.21 0.04 -19.35
C LEU A 177 0.51 -0.63 -18.01
N LYS A 178 0.23 -1.94 -17.88
CA LYS A 178 0.58 -2.72 -16.68
C LYS A 178 2.07 -2.62 -16.33
N LYS A 179 2.96 -2.60 -17.32
CA LYS A 179 4.41 -2.39 -17.08
C LYS A 179 4.72 -1.01 -16.51
N ILE A 180 4.03 0.05 -16.96
CA ILE A 180 4.18 1.40 -16.41
C ILE A 180 3.70 1.41 -14.96
N TRP A 181 2.49 0.89 -14.69
CA TRP A 181 1.95 0.80 -13.33
C TRP A 181 2.85 0.02 -12.38
N LYS A 182 3.45 -1.11 -12.82
CA LYS A 182 4.43 -1.85 -12.00
C LYS A 182 5.63 -0.99 -11.60
N LYS A 183 6.15 -0.15 -12.51
CA LYS A 183 7.25 0.78 -12.20
C LYS A 183 6.81 1.84 -11.21
N GLU A 184 5.61 2.39 -11.38
CA GLU A 184 5.05 3.41 -10.49
C GLU A 184 4.77 2.86 -9.09
N ILE A 185 4.27 1.61 -9.00
CA ILE A 185 4.11 0.88 -7.74
C ILE A 185 5.46 0.70 -7.06
N ASN A 186 6.51 0.26 -7.78
CA ASN A 186 7.84 0.12 -7.17
C ASN A 186 8.33 1.46 -6.60
N SER A 187 8.26 2.55 -7.39
CA SER A 187 8.66 3.88 -6.90
C SER A 187 7.80 4.40 -5.74
N TYR A 188 6.53 4.02 -5.70
CA TYR A 188 5.64 4.33 -4.57
C TYR A 188 6.04 3.54 -3.31
N LEU A 189 6.22 2.23 -3.42
CA LEU A 189 6.58 1.36 -2.31
C LEU A 189 7.96 1.69 -1.73
N GLU A 190 8.94 2.06 -2.55
CA GLU A 190 10.25 2.53 -2.08
C GLU A 190 10.16 3.81 -1.23
N ARG A 191 9.26 4.73 -1.59
CA ARG A 191 9.00 5.92 -0.77
C ARG A 191 8.26 5.56 0.51
N ALA A 192 7.21 4.75 0.40
CA ALA A 192 6.43 4.28 1.53
C ALA A 192 7.30 3.56 2.56
N LYS A 193 8.24 2.72 2.11
CA LYS A 193 9.25 2.05 2.94
C LYS A 193 10.06 3.03 3.79
N LYS A 194 10.55 4.12 3.19
CA LYS A 194 11.31 5.16 3.91
C LYS A 194 10.44 5.88 4.93
N GLU A 195 9.21 6.25 4.55
CA GLU A 195 8.26 6.91 5.44
C GLU A 195 7.89 6.01 6.63
N LEU A 196 7.67 4.72 6.37
CA LEU A 196 7.35 3.71 7.37
C LEU A 196 8.49 3.53 8.37
N LYS A 197 9.73 3.45 7.88
CA LYS A 197 10.92 3.42 8.73
C LYS A 197 11.01 4.64 9.65
N ILE A 198 10.85 5.84 9.09
CA ILE A 198 10.87 7.09 9.87
C ILE A 198 9.77 7.07 10.95
N TRP A 199 8.58 6.61 10.60
CA TRP A 199 7.48 6.51 11.56
C TRP A 199 7.78 5.53 12.70
N LEU A 200 8.31 4.34 12.40
CA LEU A 200 8.66 3.35 13.43
C LEU A 200 9.82 3.83 14.32
N ILE A 201 10.78 4.58 13.79
CA ILE A 201 11.84 5.21 14.60
C ILE A 201 11.23 6.18 15.62
N LYS A 202 10.24 7.00 15.23
CA LYS A 202 9.52 7.87 16.18
C LYS A 202 8.79 7.09 17.26
N VAL A 203 8.28 5.90 16.95
CA VAL A 203 7.68 5.00 17.94
C VAL A 203 8.73 4.55 18.95
N ILE A 204 9.92 4.15 18.50
CA ILE A 204 11.04 3.79 19.37
C ILE A 204 11.41 4.97 20.28
N GLU A 205 11.62 6.16 19.72
CA GLU A 205 11.96 7.38 20.49
C GLU A 205 10.90 7.71 21.56
N LYS A 206 9.62 7.60 21.20
CA LYS A 206 8.51 7.83 22.11
C LYS A 206 8.47 6.78 23.23
N PHE A 207 8.73 5.51 22.90
CA PHE A 207 8.85 4.44 23.89
C PHE A 207 10.00 4.70 24.86
N GLU A 208 11.18 5.07 24.36
CA GLU A 208 12.35 5.38 25.19
C GLU A 208 12.10 6.54 26.15
N LYS A 209 11.39 7.57 25.67
CA LYS A 209 11.01 8.72 26.48
C LYS A 209 10.10 8.31 27.64
N GLU A 210 9.02 7.58 27.35
CA GLU A 210 8.09 7.11 28.39
C GLU A 210 8.76 6.16 29.37
N LEU A 211 9.64 5.28 28.89
CA LEU A 211 10.44 4.40 29.75
C LEU A 211 11.38 5.21 30.66
N THR A 212 12.05 6.23 30.13
CA THR A 212 12.95 7.09 30.91
C THR A 212 12.19 7.84 31.99
N ASP A 213 11.01 8.38 31.65
CA ASP A 213 10.15 9.05 32.61
C ASP A 213 9.65 8.09 33.70
N PHE A 214 9.32 6.84 33.33
CA PHE A 214 9.01 5.78 34.30
C PHE A 214 10.19 5.49 35.24
N CYS A 215 11.40 5.27 34.72
CA CYS A 215 12.59 5.01 35.53
C CYS A 215 12.85 6.17 36.51
N ARG A 216 12.75 7.42 36.03
CA ARG A 216 12.95 8.61 36.88
C ARG A 216 11.97 8.67 38.04
N LYS A 217 10.69 8.34 37.83
CA LYS A 217 9.67 8.31 38.89
C LYS A 217 9.97 7.30 40.00
N LEU A 218 10.68 6.22 39.67
CA LEU A 218 11.05 5.16 40.61
C LEU A 218 12.48 5.30 41.16
N GLY A 219 13.22 6.33 40.76
CA GLY A 219 14.62 6.51 41.17
C GLY A 219 15.57 5.45 40.60
N LEU A 220 15.28 4.93 39.40
CA LEU A 220 16.03 3.88 38.70
C LEU A 220 16.98 4.41 37.62
#